data_AF-A0A015KBJ4-F1
#
_entry.id   AF-A0A015KBJ4-F1
#
_cell.length_a   1.000
_cell.length_b   1.000
_cell.length_c   1.000
_cell.angle_alpha   90.00
_cell.angle_beta   90.00
_cell.angle_gamma   90.00
#
_symmetry.space_group_name_H-M   'P 1'
#
loop_
_entity.id
_entity.type
_entity.pdbx_description
1 polymer ?
#
loop_
_entity_poly.entity_id
_entity_poly.type
_entity_poly.pdbx_seq_one_letter_code
_entity_poly.pdbx_strand_id
1 'polypeptide(L)'
;MELILDVRTYDDGTYMLYGWDKILFVFPNDSSAEIDREKYLRNGYNNIRTYPLTKNYFLYLYGKDFDQYGDIIDWNGNIILNNIFFGPTNRDDNNDIDIKGIEIEKPSFLIALGVPEGDYFYWKRFEFKNDITSFLEVVNSSIIIDKDYMISQVKIFNTIDGRQAIVYSTTLRNGSTSYSDAPVFYEKATAQISILTFKEDLIQTFEPVILFEINTMLGVILKVDECQASFNAQNNVCFIRILHANGTLYKSILFSTAGSVIKIENLKNFGSENSNIIVSDESTLIPFLYGGYILVNSINNINVGYIYDENGNNIRELDIPEIYKNSGNIYRSGVLSINNTAWMLLDNSSIGWSLATFETPQELNKAQFQNPLITSLIPSLNQQINKNEILNVKITFSIKVIKSTGKITIYELKNDNQPIFNIRQTYPVMSDLCELQDGGNALSCQILQSTFNRPNSNYMIVVDNGFVRSFSIEEPLSGINKGFWKVTTNQLTEPNKIAESTTGTLQLTTFGTSYYNNFSSSAEKDDFKNALQNQLCDSIPINQSRFRMSGKLLPDTRKKDQLLIEFKILSTQDKYEPNVESIINDLNTIIKNKEIVLPLNLSNLIDQEYGFVQACKF
;
A
#
# COMPACT_ATOMS: atom_id res chain seq x y z
N MET A 1 25.54 -25.91 6.32
CA MET A 1 25.06 -24.65 6.92
C MET A 1 24.44 -23.89 5.78
N GLU A 2 23.13 -23.65 5.83
CA GLU A 2 22.41 -23.09 4.68
C GLU A 2 22.80 -21.60 4.53
N LEU A 3 23.36 -21.25 3.39
CA LEU A 3 23.78 -19.89 3.07
C LEU A 3 22.54 -19.08 2.66
N ILE A 4 22.28 -17.96 3.35
CA ILE A 4 21.27 -16.99 2.92
C ILE A 4 21.91 -16.04 1.92
N LEU A 5 21.24 -15.87 0.78
CA LEU A 5 21.70 -15.09 -0.36
C LEU A 5 21.05 -13.70 -0.41
N ASP A 6 19.80 -13.57 0.02
CA ASP A 6 19.09 -12.27 0.09
C ASP A 6 18.01 -12.30 1.17
N VAL A 7 17.62 -11.12 1.67
CA VAL A 7 16.49 -10.93 2.57
C VAL A 7 15.64 -9.76 2.11
N ARG A 8 14.33 -9.91 2.12
CA ARG A 8 13.37 -8.84 1.83
C ARG A 8 12.24 -8.86 2.85
N THR A 9 11.48 -7.78 2.92
CA THR A 9 10.37 -7.65 3.86
C THR A 9 9.07 -7.28 3.15
N TYR A 10 7.97 -7.87 3.62
CA TYR A 10 6.62 -7.43 3.28
C TYR A 10 6.17 -6.29 4.20
N ASP A 11 5.18 -5.52 3.76
CA ASP A 11 4.60 -4.42 4.55
C ASP A 11 3.97 -4.88 5.87
N ASP A 12 3.59 -6.16 5.98
CA ASP A 12 3.03 -6.74 7.21
C ASP A 12 4.07 -7.20 8.24
N GLY A 13 5.36 -7.03 7.94
CA GLY A 13 6.47 -7.44 8.81
C GLY A 13 7.00 -8.84 8.55
N THR A 14 6.47 -9.57 7.56
CA THR A 14 7.01 -10.88 7.16
C THR A 14 8.38 -10.72 6.49
N TYR A 15 9.37 -11.50 6.93
CA TYR A 15 10.67 -11.61 6.27
C TYR A 15 10.64 -12.73 5.22
N MET A 16 11.19 -12.47 4.04
CA MET A 16 11.46 -13.47 3.01
C MET A 16 12.97 -13.64 2.90
N LEU A 17 13.48 -14.78 3.35
CA LEU A 17 14.89 -15.16 3.26
C LEU A 17 15.08 -16.10 2.07
N TYR A 18 15.90 -15.68 1.12
CA TYR A 18 16.26 -16.48 -0.04
C TYR A 18 17.55 -17.25 0.27
N GLY A 19 17.43 -18.56 0.48
CA GLY A 19 18.55 -19.46 0.72
C GLY A 19 19.00 -20.22 -0.53
N TRP A 20 20.05 -21.02 -0.38
CA TRP A 20 20.57 -21.86 -1.46
C TRP A 20 19.60 -22.97 -1.88
N ASP A 21 18.92 -23.61 -0.92
CA ASP A 21 18.03 -24.75 -1.19
C ASP A 21 16.55 -24.39 -0.97
N LYS A 22 16.28 -23.38 -0.14
CA LYS A 22 14.91 -23.00 0.23
C LYS A 22 14.66 -21.51 0.20
N ILE A 23 13.39 -21.15 0.08
CA ILE A 23 12.87 -19.82 0.37
C ILE A 23 12.10 -19.90 1.68
N LEU A 24 12.54 -19.18 2.70
CA LEU A 24 11.95 -19.17 4.04
C LEU A 24 11.16 -17.88 4.26
N PHE A 25 9.92 -18.02 4.71
CA PHE A 25 9.08 -16.92 5.18
C PHE A 25 9.02 -16.98 6.70
N VAL A 26 9.40 -15.89 7.37
CA VAL A 26 9.30 -15.74 8.83
C VAL A 26 8.24 -14.69 9.12
N PHE A 27 7.16 -15.12 9.74
CA PHE A 27 5.99 -14.28 10.01
C PHE A 27 6.14 -13.51 11.33
N PRO A 28 5.41 -12.40 11.53
CA PRO A 28 5.48 -11.59 12.76
C PRO A 28 5.10 -12.32 14.06
N ASN A 29 4.45 -13.48 13.95
CA ASN A 29 4.07 -14.33 15.09
C ASN A 29 5.09 -15.45 15.37
N ASP A 30 6.31 -15.31 14.84
CA ASP A 30 7.42 -16.27 14.91
C ASP A 30 7.16 -17.63 14.24
N SER A 31 6.04 -17.78 13.54
CA SER A 31 5.83 -18.95 12.68
C SER A 31 6.62 -18.81 11.37
N SER A 32 6.86 -19.93 10.70
CA SER A 32 7.58 -19.92 9.43
C SER A 32 6.97 -20.87 8.40
N ALA A 33 7.13 -20.53 7.13
CA ALA A 33 6.82 -21.40 6.00
C ALA A 33 8.05 -21.51 5.09
N GLU A 34 8.22 -22.65 4.44
CA GLU A 34 9.32 -22.86 3.51
C GLU A 34 8.83 -23.38 2.15
N ILE A 35 9.54 -22.97 1.10
CA ILE A 35 9.33 -23.46 -0.25
C ILE A 35 10.66 -23.99 -0.77
N ASP A 36 10.63 -25.22 -1.28
CA ASP A 36 11.78 -25.83 -1.94
C ASP A 36 12.13 -25.07 -3.23
N ARG A 37 13.38 -24.62 -3.33
CA ARG A 37 13.88 -23.88 -4.48
C ARG A 37 14.03 -24.78 -5.71
N GLU A 38 14.29 -26.08 -5.54
CA GLU A 38 14.48 -27.00 -6.68
C GLU A 38 13.30 -26.99 -7.64
N LYS A 39 12.09 -26.72 -7.12
CA LYS A 39 10.85 -26.59 -7.91
C LYS A 39 10.92 -25.49 -8.98
N TYR A 40 11.77 -24.47 -8.80
CA TYR A 40 11.90 -23.33 -9.71
C TYR A 40 13.32 -23.15 -10.27
N LEU A 41 14.21 -24.11 -10.03
CA LEU A 41 15.51 -24.12 -10.70
C LEU A 41 15.27 -24.32 -12.20
N ARG A 42 15.72 -23.35 -12.99
CA ARG A 42 15.65 -23.42 -14.45
C ARG A 42 17.07 -23.56 -14.99
N ASN A 43 17.35 -24.68 -15.67
CA ASN A 43 18.66 -24.94 -16.28
C ASN A 43 18.97 -23.89 -17.36
N GLY A 44 20.15 -23.27 -17.27
CA GLY A 44 20.62 -22.24 -18.22
C GLY A 44 20.15 -20.80 -17.92
N TYR A 45 19.55 -20.56 -16.76
CA TYR A 45 19.15 -19.23 -16.31
C TYR A 45 20.08 -18.73 -15.20
N ASN A 46 20.44 -17.45 -15.26
CA ASN A 46 21.33 -16.78 -14.31
C ASN A 46 20.58 -15.66 -13.57
N ASN A 47 21.24 -14.96 -12.63
CA ASN A 47 20.69 -13.75 -11.98
C ASN A 47 19.32 -13.94 -11.33
N ILE A 48 19.21 -14.97 -10.50
CA ILE A 48 17.97 -15.25 -9.76
C ILE A 48 17.85 -14.26 -8.61
N ARG A 49 16.74 -13.52 -8.57
CA ARG A 49 16.38 -12.59 -7.50
C ARG A 49 14.93 -12.80 -7.09
N THR A 50 14.62 -12.60 -5.82
CA THR A 50 13.25 -12.69 -5.30
C THR A 50 12.80 -11.35 -4.75
N TYR A 51 11.57 -10.97 -5.06
CA TYR A 51 10.99 -9.72 -4.59
C TYR A 51 9.60 -9.96 -3.99
N PRO A 52 9.34 -9.47 -2.77
CA PRO A 52 7.99 -9.49 -2.22
C PRO A 52 7.10 -8.60 -3.08
N LEU A 53 5.90 -9.07 -3.40
CA LEU A 53 4.91 -8.30 -4.14
C LEU A 53 3.86 -7.78 -3.15
N THR A 54 2.76 -8.52 -3.00
CA THR A 54 1.68 -8.22 -2.07
C THR A 54 1.46 -9.42 -1.15
N LYS A 55 0.55 -9.34 -0.19
CA LYS A 55 0.28 -10.45 0.73
C LYS A 55 0.07 -11.75 -0.03
N ASN A 56 0.86 -12.77 0.34
CA ASN A 56 0.86 -14.12 -0.21
C ASN A 56 1.56 -14.35 -1.56
N TYR A 57 2.20 -13.34 -2.18
CA TYR A 57 2.87 -13.50 -3.46
C TYR A 57 4.31 -12.94 -3.46
N PHE A 58 5.17 -13.55 -4.27
CA PHE A 58 6.49 -13.02 -4.58
C PHE A 58 6.81 -13.20 -6.07
N LEU A 59 7.70 -12.36 -6.57
CA LEU A 59 8.26 -12.47 -7.91
C LEU A 59 9.58 -13.24 -7.83
N TYR A 60 9.69 -14.29 -8.62
CA TYR A 60 10.92 -15.00 -8.88
C TYR A 60 11.48 -14.55 -10.22
N LEU A 61 12.47 -13.66 -10.19
CA LEU A 61 13.05 -13.00 -11.35
C LEU A 61 14.31 -13.76 -11.79
N TYR A 62 14.48 -13.99 -13.08
CA TYR A 62 15.62 -14.73 -13.64
C TYR A 62 16.01 -14.24 -15.05
N GLY A 63 17.30 -14.25 -15.34
CA GLY A 63 17.86 -13.84 -16.63
C GLY A 63 18.00 -15.02 -17.58
N LYS A 64 17.69 -14.78 -18.86
CA LYS A 64 17.90 -15.72 -19.96
C LYS A 64 18.54 -14.97 -21.13
N ASP A 65 19.73 -15.38 -21.53
CA ASP A 65 20.50 -14.71 -22.58
C ASP A 65 20.71 -13.21 -22.27
N PHE A 66 20.13 -12.31 -23.06
CA PHE A 66 20.13 -10.85 -22.87
C PHE A 66 18.76 -10.32 -22.45
N ASP A 67 17.88 -11.18 -21.91
CA ASP A 67 16.52 -10.84 -21.53
C ASP A 67 16.21 -11.21 -20.07
N GLN A 68 15.43 -10.37 -19.42
CA GLN A 68 14.95 -10.55 -18.05
C GLN A 68 13.52 -11.11 -18.06
N TYR A 69 13.34 -12.21 -17.36
CA TYR A 69 12.05 -12.87 -17.18
C TYR A 69 11.72 -13.03 -15.68
N GLY A 70 10.47 -13.41 -15.38
CA GLY A 70 10.13 -13.89 -14.05
C GLY A 70 8.79 -14.60 -13.96
N ASP A 71 8.59 -15.24 -12.82
CA ASP A 71 7.39 -15.97 -12.44
C ASP A 71 6.78 -15.36 -11.17
N ILE A 72 5.46 -15.28 -11.09
CA ILE A 72 4.74 -14.89 -9.87
C ILE A 72 4.28 -16.15 -9.16
N ILE A 73 4.66 -16.27 -7.89
CA ILE A 73 4.49 -17.49 -7.10
C ILE A 73 3.76 -17.13 -5.81
N ASP A 74 2.81 -17.97 -5.39
CA ASP A 74 2.15 -17.84 -4.08
C ASP A 74 2.99 -18.46 -2.95
N TRP A 75 2.67 -18.18 -1.68
CA TRP A 75 3.38 -18.77 -0.53
C TRP A 75 3.22 -20.29 -0.38
N ASN A 76 2.31 -20.92 -1.12
CA ASN A 76 2.20 -22.38 -1.19
C ASN A 76 3.09 -22.97 -2.30
N GLY A 77 3.81 -22.11 -3.02
CA GLY A 77 4.67 -22.48 -4.13
C GLY A 77 3.95 -22.74 -5.44
N ASN A 78 2.70 -22.30 -5.60
CA ASN A 78 2.00 -22.41 -6.88
C ASN A 78 2.41 -21.25 -7.79
N ILE A 79 2.76 -21.56 -9.04
CA ILE A 79 3.06 -20.56 -10.05
C ILE A 79 1.75 -20.02 -10.60
N ILE A 80 1.49 -18.74 -10.34
CA ILE A 80 0.27 -18.03 -10.76
C ILE A 80 0.43 -17.51 -12.19
N LEU A 81 1.63 -17.01 -12.50
CA LEU A 81 2.02 -16.55 -13.84
C LEU A 81 3.47 -16.91 -14.09
N ASN A 82 3.81 -17.28 -15.31
CA ASN A 82 5.15 -17.71 -15.67
C ASN A 82 5.70 -17.05 -16.92
N ASN A 83 7.03 -17.06 -17.05
CA ASN A 83 7.78 -16.55 -18.20
C ASN A 83 7.38 -15.12 -18.61
N ILE A 84 7.10 -14.26 -17.63
CA ILE A 84 6.77 -12.85 -17.87
C ILE A 84 8.03 -12.17 -18.39
N PHE A 85 7.99 -11.61 -19.60
CA PHE A 85 9.11 -10.83 -20.14
C PHE A 85 9.08 -9.42 -19.57
N PHE A 86 10.15 -9.00 -18.92
CA PHE A 86 10.23 -7.66 -18.32
C PHE A 86 11.06 -6.68 -19.14
N GLY A 87 12.05 -7.14 -19.90
CA GLY A 87 12.88 -6.30 -20.76
C GLY A 87 14.27 -6.91 -20.98
N PRO A 88 15.10 -6.32 -21.85
CA PRO A 88 16.48 -6.74 -22.02
C PRO A 88 17.34 -6.49 -20.76
N THR A 89 18.42 -7.25 -20.64
CA THR A 89 19.45 -7.19 -19.58
C THR A 89 20.84 -7.19 -20.19
N ASN A 90 21.83 -6.65 -19.46
CA ASN A 90 23.23 -6.87 -19.78
C ASN A 90 23.69 -8.26 -19.30
N ARG A 91 24.79 -8.75 -19.89
CA ARG A 91 25.37 -10.08 -19.63
C ARG A 91 26.03 -10.20 -18.24
N ASP A 92 26.43 -9.05 -17.69
CA ASP A 92 27.10 -8.94 -16.40
C ASP A 92 26.06 -8.61 -15.32
N ASP A 93 26.14 -9.30 -14.19
CA ASP A 93 25.16 -9.40 -13.08
C ASP A 93 24.75 -8.08 -12.38
N ASN A 94 25.14 -6.93 -12.93
CA ASN A 94 25.08 -5.59 -12.35
C ASN A 94 23.84 -4.77 -12.77
N ASN A 95 22.74 -5.38 -13.19
CA ASN A 95 21.51 -4.61 -13.40
C ASN A 95 21.01 -4.01 -12.08
N ASP A 96 20.78 -2.70 -12.11
CA ASP A 96 20.02 -2.04 -11.06
C ASP A 96 18.52 -2.25 -11.34
N ILE A 97 17.94 -3.16 -10.56
CA ILE A 97 16.56 -3.59 -10.68
C ILE A 97 15.89 -3.31 -9.36
N ASP A 98 14.90 -2.43 -9.40
CA ASP A 98 14.04 -2.17 -8.25
C ASP A 98 12.59 -2.51 -8.54
N ILE A 99 11.94 -3.11 -7.54
CA ILE A 99 10.59 -3.66 -7.64
C ILE A 99 9.86 -3.32 -6.35
N LYS A 100 8.68 -2.73 -6.49
CA LYS A 100 7.83 -2.42 -5.34
C LYS A 100 6.40 -2.86 -5.61
N GLY A 101 5.93 -3.81 -4.80
CA GLY A 101 4.52 -4.16 -4.70
C GLY A 101 3.76 -3.17 -3.84
N ILE A 102 2.47 -2.96 -4.15
CA ILE A 102 1.53 -2.24 -3.28
C ILE A 102 0.17 -2.92 -3.34
N GLU A 103 -0.46 -3.01 -2.18
CA GLU A 103 -1.86 -3.38 -2.04
C GLU A 103 -2.68 -2.15 -1.62
N ILE A 104 -3.24 -1.40 -2.59
CA ILE A 104 -4.14 -0.26 -2.31
C ILE A 104 -5.61 -0.75 -2.27
N GLU A 105 -6.08 -1.32 -3.38
CA GLU A 105 -7.43 -1.88 -3.52
C GLU A 105 -7.44 -3.29 -4.10
N LYS A 106 -6.55 -3.52 -5.06
CA LYS A 106 -6.16 -4.84 -5.56
C LYS A 106 -4.65 -4.98 -5.43
N PRO A 107 -4.15 -6.21 -5.31
CA PRO A 107 -2.74 -6.46 -5.47
C PRO A 107 -2.20 -5.86 -6.77
N SER A 108 -1.17 -5.03 -6.67
CA SER A 108 -0.50 -4.43 -7.83
C SER A 108 0.99 -4.33 -7.56
N PHE A 109 1.79 -4.25 -8.61
CA PHE A 109 3.21 -3.96 -8.45
C PHE A 109 3.77 -3.21 -9.66
N LEU A 110 4.80 -2.43 -9.39
CA LEU A 110 5.60 -1.74 -10.39
C LEU A 110 7.00 -2.33 -10.36
N ILE A 111 7.53 -2.58 -11.55
CA ILE A 111 8.91 -2.98 -11.78
C ILE A 111 9.58 -1.95 -12.68
N ALA A 112 10.80 -1.57 -12.33
CA ALA A 112 11.66 -0.74 -13.14
C ALA A 112 12.98 -1.48 -13.39
N LEU A 113 13.40 -1.52 -14.64
CA LEU A 113 14.61 -2.19 -15.11
C LEU A 113 15.51 -1.17 -15.78
N GLY A 114 16.53 -0.72 -15.04
CA GLY A 114 17.62 0.07 -15.58
C GLY A 114 18.58 -0.81 -16.36
N VAL A 115 18.99 -0.38 -17.55
CA VAL A 115 20.16 -0.94 -18.22
C VAL A 115 21.39 -0.20 -17.68
N PRO A 116 22.32 -0.88 -16.96
CA PRO A 116 23.52 -0.24 -16.43
C PRO A 116 24.30 0.46 -17.53
N GLU A 117 24.74 1.68 -17.24
CA GLU A 117 25.46 2.55 -18.20
C GLU A 117 24.67 2.86 -19.48
N GLY A 118 23.38 2.53 -19.51
CA GLY A 118 22.45 2.81 -20.59
C GLY A 118 21.93 4.25 -20.55
N ASP A 119 21.36 4.67 -21.67
CA ASP A 119 20.61 5.92 -21.83
C ASP A 119 19.09 5.70 -21.70
N TYR A 120 18.65 4.55 -21.20
CA TYR A 120 17.23 4.27 -20.97
C TYR A 120 16.97 3.23 -19.86
N PHE A 121 15.75 3.24 -19.33
CA PHE A 121 15.21 2.18 -18.49
C PHE A 121 13.76 1.85 -18.87
N TYR A 122 13.33 0.62 -18.60
CA TYR A 122 11.95 0.18 -18.79
C TYR A 122 11.19 0.17 -17.48
N TRP A 123 9.89 0.38 -17.54
CA TRP A 123 9.02 0.12 -16.40
C TRP A 123 7.71 -0.53 -16.85
N LYS A 124 7.17 -1.36 -15.97
CA LYS A 124 5.91 -2.08 -16.19
C LYS A 124 5.08 -2.14 -14.92
N ARG A 125 3.77 -1.99 -15.07
CA ARG A 125 2.79 -2.10 -14.00
C ARG A 125 1.87 -3.30 -14.22
N PHE A 126 1.67 -4.05 -13.15
CA PHE A 126 0.79 -5.21 -13.12
C PHE A 126 -0.29 -5.02 -12.06
N GLU A 127 -1.50 -5.49 -12.34
CA GLU A 127 -2.63 -5.47 -11.40
C GLU A 127 -3.35 -6.81 -11.38
N PHE A 128 -3.93 -7.16 -10.23
CA PHE A 128 -4.72 -8.37 -10.08
C PHE A 128 -6.04 -8.30 -10.85
N LYS A 129 -6.40 -9.38 -11.57
CA LYS A 129 -7.72 -9.48 -12.21
C LYS A 129 -8.82 -9.62 -11.17
N ASN A 130 -10.00 -9.07 -11.49
CA ASN A 130 -11.22 -9.14 -10.65
C ASN A 130 -11.63 -10.59 -10.31
N ASP A 131 -11.21 -11.54 -11.12
CA ASP A 131 -11.63 -12.95 -11.06
C ASP A 131 -10.69 -13.80 -10.17
N ILE A 132 -9.74 -13.15 -9.48
CA ILE A 132 -8.89 -13.69 -8.40
C ILE A 132 -7.82 -14.73 -8.85
N THR A 133 -7.67 -15.01 -10.15
CA THR A 133 -6.78 -16.11 -10.61
C THR A 133 -5.43 -15.68 -11.19
N SER A 134 -5.21 -14.41 -11.54
CA SER A 134 -3.95 -13.98 -12.18
C SER A 134 -3.75 -12.45 -12.17
N PHE A 135 -2.50 -12.01 -12.36
CA PHE A 135 -2.17 -10.61 -12.69
C PHE A 135 -2.35 -10.32 -14.19
N LEU A 136 -2.50 -9.05 -14.54
CA LEU A 136 -2.51 -8.52 -15.91
C LEU A 136 -1.50 -7.37 -16.00
N GLU A 137 -0.68 -7.36 -17.06
CA GLU A 137 0.10 -6.17 -17.41
C GLU A 137 -0.87 -5.07 -17.86
N VAL A 138 -0.91 -3.97 -17.12
CA VAL A 138 -1.85 -2.88 -17.39
C VAL A 138 -1.18 -1.78 -18.21
N VAL A 139 0.11 -1.53 -17.94
CA VAL A 139 0.89 -0.49 -18.61
C VAL A 139 2.37 -0.88 -18.69
N ASN A 140 3.01 -0.50 -19.79
CA ASN A 140 4.46 -0.52 -19.94
C ASN A 140 4.92 0.77 -20.64
N SER A 141 6.15 1.22 -20.34
CA SER A 141 6.82 2.27 -21.10
C SER A 141 8.34 2.23 -20.86
N SER A 142 9.07 3.16 -21.46
CA SER A 142 10.47 3.41 -21.20
C SER A 142 10.74 4.90 -21.02
N ILE A 143 11.79 5.20 -20.26
CA ILE A 143 12.36 6.54 -20.16
C ILE A 143 13.70 6.53 -20.87
N ILE A 144 13.90 7.49 -21.76
CA ILE A 144 15.16 7.72 -22.48
C ILE A 144 15.73 9.03 -21.96
N ILE A 145 16.98 9.01 -21.50
CA ILE A 145 17.71 10.19 -21.04
C ILE A 145 18.60 10.75 -22.15
N ASP A 146 19.13 11.96 -21.95
CA ASP A 146 20.13 12.54 -22.87
C ASP A 146 21.35 11.59 -22.97
N LYS A 147 21.82 11.36 -24.19
CA LYS A 147 22.93 10.44 -24.51
C LYS A 147 24.24 10.80 -23.84
N ASP A 148 24.42 12.07 -23.47
CA ASP A 148 25.59 12.52 -22.72
C ASP A 148 25.63 11.96 -21.30
N TYR A 149 24.50 11.46 -20.80
CA TYR A 149 24.36 10.86 -19.48
C TYR A 149 24.23 9.34 -19.57
N MET A 150 24.46 8.71 -18.43
CA MET A 150 24.16 7.32 -18.16
C MET A 150 23.33 7.21 -16.88
N ILE A 151 22.43 6.23 -16.83
CA ILE A 151 21.67 5.93 -15.62
C ILE A 151 22.59 5.22 -14.64
N SER A 152 22.67 5.75 -13.42
CA SER A 152 23.47 5.19 -12.34
C SER A 152 22.62 4.35 -11.39
N GLN A 153 21.38 4.76 -11.12
CA GLN A 153 20.47 4.04 -10.25
C GLN A 153 19.00 4.31 -10.59
N VAL A 154 18.10 3.36 -10.33
CA VAL A 154 16.64 3.46 -10.42
C VAL A 154 16.02 2.84 -9.17
N LYS A 155 15.14 3.58 -8.50
CA LYS A 155 14.37 3.12 -7.35
C LYS A 155 12.89 3.44 -7.46
N ILE A 156 12.07 2.63 -6.81
CA ILE A 156 10.62 2.80 -6.72
C ILE A 156 10.24 3.06 -5.27
N PHE A 157 9.37 4.03 -5.05
CA PHE A 157 8.79 4.26 -3.74
C PHE A 157 7.32 4.68 -3.79
N ASN A 158 6.69 4.67 -2.62
CA ASN A 158 5.30 5.12 -2.46
C ASN A 158 5.37 6.56 -1.97
N THR A 159 4.76 7.46 -2.74
CA THR A 159 4.58 8.85 -2.35
C THR A 159 3.53 8.98 -1.25
N ILE A 160 3.47 10.16 -0.63
CA ILE A 160 2.59 10.42 0.53
C ILE A 160 1.10 10.23 0.25
N ASP A 161 0.67 10.42 -1.00
CA ASP A 161 -0.70 10.17 -1.42
C ASP A 161 -0.98 8.71 -1.82
N GLY A 162 -0.02 7.81 -1.59
CA GLY A 162 -0.14 6.39 -1.86
C GLY A 162 0.18 5.99 -3.30
N ARG A 163 0.46 6.94 -4.21
CA ARG A 163 0.88 6.62 -5.58
C ARG A 163 2.32 6.13 -5.62
N GLN A 164 2.66 5.39 -6.66
CA GLN A 164 4.05 5.02 -6.94
C GLN A 164 4.80 6.18 -7.58
N ALA A 165 6.10 6.22 -7.38
CA ALA A 165 7.02 7.07 -8.12
C ALA A 165 8.33 6.31 -8.39
N ILE A 166 8.96 6.65 -9.50
CA ILE A 166 10.30 6.18 -9.85
C ILE A 166 11.26 7.34 -9.62
N VAL A 167 12.30 7.14 -8.84
CA VAL A 167 13.43 8.07 -8.71
C VAL A 167 14.64 7.43 -9.35
N TYR A 168 15.41 8.21 -10.10
CA TYR A 168 16.60 7.70 -10.75
C TYR A 168 17.71 8.73 -10.76
N SER A 169 18.96 8.26 -10.66
CA SER A 169 20.14 9.11 -10.77
C SER A 169 20.81 8.92 -12.12
N THR A 170 21.38 10.00 -12.64
CA THR A 170 22.13 10.01 -13.89
C THR A 170 23.47 10.70 -13.69
N THR A 171 24.48 10.26 -14.41
CA THR A 171 25.85 10.79 -14.37
C THR A 171 26.34 11.03 -15.79
N LEU A 172 27.11 12.10 -16.00
CA LEU A 172 27.67 12.46 -17.30
C LEU A 172 28.73 11.44 -17.76
N ARG A 173 28.61 10.88 -18.96
CA ARG A 173 29.49 9.81 -19.49
C ARG A 173 30.97 10.21 -19.57
N ASN A 174 31.25 11.45 -19.94
CA ASN A 174 32.61 11.95 -20.19
C ASN A 174 33.16 12.81 -19.03
N GLY A 175 32.54 12.78 -17.86
CA GLY A 175 33.11 13.38 -16.66
C GLY A 175 34.30 12.54 -16.19
N SER A 176 35.50 12.90 -16.66
CA SER A 176 36.77 12.18 -16.48
C SER A 176 36.92 11.40 -15.17
N THR A 177 37.49 10.19 -15.26
CA THR A 177 37.93 9.32 -14.16
C THR A 177 38.99 9.92 -13.23
N SER A 178 39.45 11.14 -13.50
CA SER A 178 40.32 11.92 -12.64
C SER A 178 39.50 12.92 -11.83
N TYR A 179 39.34 12.64 -10.55
CA TYR A 179 38.77 13.55 -9.57
C TYR A 179 39.55 14.88 -9.56
N SER A 180 38.86 16.00 -9.74
CA SER A 180 39.44 17.35 -9.73
C SER A 180 38.71 18.20 -8.70
N ASP A 181 39.43 18.66 -7.68
CA ASP A 181 38.91 19.46 -6.56
C ASP A 181 38.71 20.95 -6.89
N ALA A 182 39.10 21.41 -8.09
CA ALA A 182 38.86 22.78 -8.48
C ALA A 182 37.37 22.97 -8.84
N PRO A 183 36.62 23.89 -8.20
CA PRO A 183 35.26 24.20 -8.60
C PRO A 183 35.29 24.84 -9.97
N VAL A 184 35.09 24.01 -11.00
CA VAL A 184 34.87 24.43 -12.37
C VAL A 184 33.37 24.34 -12.60
N PHE A 185 32.75 25.45 -12.99
CA PHE A 185 31.35 25.43 -13.40
C PHE A 185 31.27 24.78 -14.78
N TYR A 186 30.56 23.67 -14.87
CA TYR A 186 30.28 23.01 -16.14
C TYR A 186 28.94 23.53 -16.69
N GLU A 187 28.87 23.69 -18.02
CA GLU A 187 27.63 24.10 -18.71
C GLU A 187 26.51 23.06 -18.55
N LYS A 188 26.87 21.79 -18.33
CA LYS A 188 25.96 20.69 -18.03
C LYS A 188 26.17 20.20 -16.61
N ALA A 189 25.09 19.71 -15.98
CA ALA A 189 25.20 18.98 -14.73
C ALA A 189 26.08 17.75 -14.93
N THR A 190 26.94 17.47 -13.94
CA THR A 190 27.80 16.28 -13.92
C THR A 190 27.06 15.08 -13.38
N ALA A 191 26.06 15.30 -12.52
CA ALA A 191 25.13 14.28 -12.07
C ALA A 191 23.78 14.89 -11.66
N GLN A 192 22.69 14.13 -11.81
CA GLN A 192 21.33 14.56 -11.51
C GLN A 192 20.52 13.45 -10.82
N ILE A 193 19.52 13.83 -10.04
CA ILE A 193 18.46 12.96 -9.52
C ILE A 193 17.13 13.47 -10.03
N SER A 194 16.38 12.59 -10.67
CA SER A 194 15.09 12.89 -11.27
C SER A 194 14.01 11.99 -10.70
N ILE A 195 12.78 12.47 -10.71
CA ILE A 195 11.59 11.73 -10.31
C ILE A 195 10.57 11.67 -11.44
N LEU A 196 9.94 10.52 -11.58
CA LEU A 196 8.80 10.26 -12.43
C LEU A 196 7.61 9.85 -11.55
N THR A 197 6.55 10.65 -11.56
CA THR A 197 5.33 10.38 -10.79
C THR A 197 4.17 10.00 -11.70
N PHE A 198 3.26 9.19 -11.17
CA PHE A 198 2.10 8.69 -11.91
C PHE A 198 0.89 9.61 -11.70
N LYS A 199 0.06 9.75 -12.73
CA LYS A 199 -1.23 10.45 -12.65
C LYS A 199 -2.22 9.67 -11.78
N GLU A 200 -3.35 10.29 -11.44
CA GLU A 200 -4.38 9.68 -10.58
C GLU A 200 -4.93 8.36 -11.12
N ASP A 201 -5.00 8.21 -12.45
CA ASP A 201 -5.41 6.94 -13.09
C ASP A 201 -4.35 5.83 -12.97
N LEU A 202 -3.17 6.17 -12.47
CA LEU A 202 -2.00 5.31 -12.30
C LEU A 202 -1.53 4.62 -13.60
N ILE A 203 -2.03 5.07 -14.74
CA ILE A 203 -1.74 4.52 -16.06
C ILE A 203 -0.78 5.43 -16.82
N GLN A 204 -0.87 6.74 -16.58
CA GLN A 204 -0.01 7.74 -17.21
C GLN A 204 1.00 8.29 -16.22
N THR A 205 2.15 8.74 -16.74
CA THR A 205 3.15 9.46 -15.96
C THR A 205 3.11 10.95 -16.27
N PHE A 206 3.61 11.76 -15.35
CA PHE A 206 4.04 13.13 -15.65
C PHE A 206 5.41 13.11 -16.35
N GLU A 207 5.84 14.27 -16.86
CA GLU A 207 7.23 14.42 -17.32
C GLU A 207 8.19 14.30 -16.13
N PRO A 208 9.39 13.71 -16.32
CA PRO A 208 10.39 13.65 -15.26
C PRO A 208 10.77 15.04 -14.75
N VAL A 209 10.89 15.17 -13.42
CA VAL A 209 11.29 16.41 -12.76
C VAL A 209 12.65 16.20 -12.10
N ILE A 210 13.58 17.14 -12.28
CA ILE A 210 14.88 17.11 -11.61
C ILE A 210 14.70 17.57 -10.16
N LEU A 211 15.05 16.71 -9.21
CA LEU A 211 15.03 16.99 -7.77
C LEU A 211 16.35 17.58 -7.28
N PHE A 212 17.46 17.18 -7.89
CA PHE A 212 18.80 17.63 -7.47
C PHE A 212 19.79 17.50 -8.61
N GLU A 213 20.75 18.43 -8.68
CA GLU A 213 21.83 18.40 -9.65
C GLU A 213 23.15 18.92 -9.06
N ILE A 214 24.25 18.44 -9.62
CA ILE A 214 25.61 18.91 -9.33
C ILE A 214 26.22 19.40 -10.64
N ASN A 215 26.80 20.59 -10.65
CA ASN A 215 27.48 21.19 -11.79
C ASN A 215 28.89 21.71 -11.48
N THR A 216 29.40 21.43 -10.27
CA THR A 216 30.66 21.98 -9.76
C THR A 216 31.77 20.95 -9.52
N MET A 217 31.51 19.66 -9.76
CA MET A 217 32.44 18.57 -9.44
C MET A 217 32.45 17.51 -10.56
N LEU A 218 33.65 17.08 -10.98
CA LEU A 218 33.84 15.93 -11.89
C LEU A 218 34.09 14.64 -11.11
N GLY A 219 33.76 13.51 -11.75
CA GLY A 219 33.97 12.18 -11.17
C GLY A 219 33.07 11.89 -9.97
N VAL A 220 31.88 12.49 -9.93
CA VAL A 220 30.91 12.29 -8.84
C VAL A 220 29.87 11.25 -9.26
N ILE A 221 29.52 10.36 -8.34
CA ILE A 221 28.41 9.42 -8.51
C ILE A 221 27.32 9.75 -7.50
N LEU A 222 26.09 9.94 -7.99
CA LEU A 222 24.90 10.09 -7.16
C LEU A 222 24.22 8.75 -6.95
N LYS A 223 24.07 8.35 -5.69
CA LYS A 223 23.29 7.19 -5.28
C LYS A 223 22.07 7.64 -4.47
N VAL A 224 20.92 7.02 -4.71
CA VAL A 224 19.70 7.16 -3.94
C VAL A 224 19.64 6.04 -2.91
N ASP A 225 19.72 6.39 -1.62
CA ASP A 225 19.70 5.40 -0.54
C ASP A 225 18.30 4.89 -0.25
N GLU A 226 17.32 5.78 -0.05
CA GLU A 226 15.92 5.38 0.11
C GLU A 226 15.01 6.61 -0.07
N CYS A 227 13.82 6.41 -0.59
CA CYS A 227 12.79 7.44 -0.69
C CYS A 227 11.47 6.96 -0.10
N GLN A 228 10.73 7.85 0.55
CA GLN A 228 9.42 7.55 1.12
C GLN A 228 8.62 8.82 1.42
N ALA A 229 7.37 8.65 1.86
CA ALA A 229 6.63 9.71 2.52
C ALA A 229 7.40 10.23 3.75
N SER A 230 7.45 11.55 3.92
CA SER A 230 8.21 12.18 5.00
C SER A 230 7.53 12.01 6.37
N PHE A 231 8.36 12.12 7.40
CA PHE A 231 7.97 11.99 8.81
C PHE A 231 6.99 13.05 9.31
N ASN A 232 6.81 14.18 8.60
CA ASN A 232 5.83 15.20 8.99
C ASN A 232 4.47 15.03 8.30
N ALA A 233 4.32 13.97 7.50
CA ALA A 233 3.15 13.66 6.69
C ALA A 233 2.66 14.83 5.83
N GLN A 234 3.58 15.65 5.30
CA GLN A 234 3.26 16.80 4.42
C GLN A 234 4.18 16.92 3.20
N ASN A 235 4.97 15.90 2.87
CA ASN A 235 5.87 15.85 1.71
C ASN A 235 6.47 14.45 1.56
N ASN A 236 7.32 14.28 0.56
CA ASN A 236 8.16 13.11 0.36
C ASN A 236 9.62 13.46 0.68
N VAL A 237 10.41 12.47 1.08
CA VAL A 237 11.83 12.61 1.36
C VAL A 237 12.64 11.55 0.62
N CYS A 238 13.78 11.96 0.06
CA CYS A 238 14.79 11.07 -0.50
C CYS A 238 16.13 11.29 0.21
N PHE A 239 16.73 10.21 0.69
CA PHE A 239 18.10 10.20 1.20
C PHE A 239 19.05 9.84 0.07
N ILE A 240 20.10 10.63 -0.09
CA ILE A 240 21.04 10.49 -1.19
C ILE A 240 22.49 10.53 -0.68
N ARG A 241 23.36 9.85 -1.41
CA ARG A 241 24.81 9.88 -1.24
C ARG A 241 25.49 10.46 -2.47
N ILE A 242 26.50 11.27 -2.21
CA ILE A 242 27.39 11.84 -3.20
C ILE A 242 28.76 11.21 -2.98
N LEU A 243 29.16 10.31 -3.88
CA LEU A 243 30.48 9.68 -3.85
C LEU A 243 31.45 10.53 -4.65
N HIS A 244 32.57 10.91 -4.04
CA HIS A 244 33.64 11.69 -4.66
C HIS A 244 35.01 11.32 -4.05
N ALA A 245 36.11 11.84 -4.60
CA ALA A 245 37.48 11.47 -4.20
C ALA A 245 37.76 11.54 -2.69
N ASN A 246 37.22 12.56 -2.03
CA ASN A 246 37.54 12.88 -0.64
C ASN A 246 36.53 12.31 0.37
N GLY A 247 35.58 11.48 -0.10
CA GLY A 247 34.66 10.73 0.74
C GLY A 247 33.22 10.70 0.26
N THR A 248 32.30 10.52 1.21
CA THR A 248 30.86 10.42 0.94
C THR A 248 30.13 11.54 1.65
N LEU A 249 29.34 12.32 0.91
CA LEU A 249 28.42 13.31 1.48
C LEU A 249 27.01 12.76 1.47
N TYR A 250 26.26 13.07 2.53
CA TYR A 250 24.88 12.61 2.71
C TYR A 250 23.95 13.81 2.69
N LYS A 251 22.85 13.70 1.95
CA LYS A 251 21.80 14.74 1.91
C LYS A 251 20.42 14.13 2.00
N SER A 252 19.47 14.90 2.52
CA SER A 252 18.04 14.66 2.37
C SER A 252 17.44 15.69 1.42
N ILE A 253 16.52 15.26 0.56
CA ILE A 253 15.75 16.11 -0.33
C ILE A 253 14.29 15.95 0.05
N LEU A 254 13.66 17.03 0.52
CA LEU A 254 12.22 17.09 0.76
C LEU A 254 11.54 17.69 -0.46
N PHE A 255 10.48 17.06 -0.96
CA PHE A 255 9.78 17.48 -2.17
C PHE A 255 8.29 17.12 -2.14
N SER A 256 7.48 17.86 -2.89
CA SER A 256 6.04 17.60 -3.06
C SER A 256 5.80 16.39 -3.96
N THR A 257 4.58 15.85 -3.97
CA THR A 257 4.21 14.73 -4.85
C THR A 257 4.27 15.12 -6.33
N ALA A 258 4.17 16.41 -6.64
CA ALA A 258 4.41 16.93 -8.00
C ALA A 258 5.90 17.05 -8.37
N GLY A 259 6.83 16.75 -7.45
CA GLY A 259 8.28 16.84 -7.68
C GLY A 259 8.88 18.22 -7.39
N SER A 260 8.14 19.14 -6.76
CA SER A 260 8.70 20.44 -6.39
C SER A 260 9.56 20.33 -5.14
N VAL A 261 10.84 20.71 -5.24
CA VAL A 261 11.78 20.67 -4.12
C VAL A 261 11.41 21.72 -3.08
N ILE A 262 11.21 21.28 -1.84
CA ILE A 262 10.86 22.13 -0.68
C ILE A 262 12.12 22.51 0.07
N LYS A 263 13.00 21.53 0.33
CA LYS A 263 14.22 21.72 1.12
C LYS A 263 15.27 20.68 0.75
N ILE A 264 16.54 21.08 0.78
CA ILE A 264 17.69 20.17 0.71
C ILE A 264 18.54 20.40 1.95
N GLU A 265 18.84 19.34 2.68
CA GLU A 265 19.64 19.41 3.90
C GLU A 265 20.91 18.58 3.77
N ASN A 266 22.01 19.12 4.31
CA ASN A 266 23.22 18.33 4.53
C ASN A 266 23.02 17.52 5.81
N LEU A 267 23.15 16.21 5.71
CA LEU A 267 23.20 15.35 6.88
C LEU A 267 24.62 15.40 7.46
N LYS A 268 24.76 15.26 8.78
CA LYS A 268 26.07 15.32 9.43
C LYS A 268 27.00 14.28 8.80
N ASN A 269 28.26 14.65 8.58
CA ASN A 269 29.27 13.70 8.11
C ASN A 269 29.42 12.59 9.15
N PHE A 270 29.11 11.36 8.73
CA PHE A 270 29.16 10.19 9.59
C PHE A 270 30.58 9.63 9.62
N GLY A 271 31.47 10.38 10.25
CA GLY A 271 32.90 10.15 10.35
C GLY A 271 33.54 11.40 10.95
N SER A 272 34.51 11.24 11.86
CA SER A 272 35.07 12.38 12.59
C SER A 272 35.62 13.44 11.63
N GLU A 273 35.49 14.72 12.00
CA GLU A 273 35.98 15.88 11.24
C GLU A 273 37.49 15.82 10.88
N ASN A 274 38.23 14.82 11.36
CA ASN A 274 39.69 14.70 11.25
C ASN A 274 40.22 13.34 10.78
N SER A 275 39.42 12.49 10.14
CA SER A 275 39.89 11.15 9.76
C SER A 275 39.59 10.82 8.30
N ASN A 276 40.63 10.41 7.57
CA ASN A 276 40.59 9.74 6.26
C ASN A 276 39.85 8.38 6.35
N ILE A 277 38.60 8.38 6.81
CA ILE A 277 37.77 7.18 6.90
C ILE A 277 37.23 6.90 5.51
N ILE A 278 37.68 5.78 4.93
CA ILE A 278 37.08 5.21 3.74
C ILE A 278 35.74 4.62 4.19
N VAL A 279 34.67 5.36 3.93
CA VAL A 279 33.29 4.89 4.07
C VAL A 279 33.08 3.83 2.98
N SER A 280 32.64 2.64 3.35
CA SER A 280 32.38 1.57 2.38
C SER A 280 31.18 1.91 1.48
N ASP A 281 31.17 1.40 0.26
CA ASP A 281 30.01 1.46 -0.65
C ASP A 281 28.71 0.91 -0.01
N GLU A 282 28.85 0.07 1.02
CA GLU A 282 27.80 -0.62 1.76
C GLU A 282 27.07 0.26 2.79
N SER A 283 27.52 1.50 3.02
CA SER A 283 26.74 2.41 3.88
C SER A 283 25.32 2.57 3.38
N THR A 284 24.34 2.52 4.27
CA THR A 284 22.94 2.71 3.88
C THR A 284 22.24 3.63 4.88
N LEU A 285 21.57 4.67 4.38
CA LEU A 285 20.62 5.47 5.14
C LEU A 285 19.20 4.98 4.88
N ILE A 286 18.50 4.60 5.94
CA ILE A 286 17.13 4.10 5.85
C ILE A 286 16.26 4.94 6.77
N PRO A 287 15.27 5.67 6.25
CA PRO A 287 14.41 6.49 7.08
C PRO A 287 13.36 5.64 7.82
N PHE A 288 13.03 6.05 9.04
CA PHE A 288 11.88 5.51 9.76
C PHE A 288 10.58 6.16 9.28
N LEU A 289 9.45 5.47 9.39
CA LEU A 289 8.16 5.98 8.94
C LEU A 289 7.65 7.15 9.81
N TYR A 290 8.02 7.19 11.09
CA TYR A 290 7.46 8.14 12.08
C TYR A 290 8.47 9.13 12.67
N GLY A 291 9.68 9.20 12.11
CA GLY A 291 10.70 10.19 12.50
C GLY A 291 12.09 9.60 12.64
N GLY A 292 13.09 10.35 12.18
CA GLY A 292 14.49 9.94 12.22
C GLY A 292 14.88 8.94 11.12
N TYR A 293 16.09 8.42 11.21
CA TYR A 293 16.64 7.45 10.26
C TYR A 293 17.74 6.61 10.90
N ILE A 294 18.00 5.44 10.34
CA ILE A 294 19.13 4.58 10.68
C ILE A 294 20.25 4.78 9.65
N LEU A 295 21.47 4.89 10.14
CA LEU A 295 22.68 4.72 9.35
C LEU A 295 23.30 3.39 9.69
N VAL A 296 23.57 2.59 8.67
CA VAL A 296 24.31 1.34 8.76
C VAL A 296 25.60 1.51 7.96
N ASN A 297 26.76 1.17 8.54
CA ASN A 297 28.05 1.36 7.90
C ASN A 297 29.08 0.31 8.38
N SER A 298 30.16 0.13 7.62
CA SER A 298 31.38 -0.55 8.05
C SER A 298 32.53 0.45 8.06
N ILE A 299 33.07 0.73 9.25
CA ILE A 299 34.17 1.70 9.45
C ILE A 299 35.42 0.91 9.86
N ASN A 300 36.47 0.94 9.04
CA ASN A 300 37.70 0.19 9.29
C ASN A 300 37.44 -1.32 9.56
N ASN A 301 36.54 -1.92 8.79
CA ASN A 301 36.05 -3.30 8.95
C ASN A 301 35.29 -3.58 10.26
N ILE A 302 34.80 -2.53 10.93
CA ILE A 302 33.94 -2.65 12.10
C ILE A 302 32.52 -2.24 11.68
N ASN A 303 31.60 -3.18 11.80
CA ASN A 303 30.19 -2.94 11.51
C ASN A 303 29.58 -2.05 12.60
N VAL A 304 28.96 -0.96 12.19
CA VAL A 304 28.35 0.03 13.08
C VAL A 304 26.95 0.39 12.60
N GLY A 305 26.08 0.70 13.55
CA GLY A 305 24.73 1.16 13.29
C GLY A 305 24.38 2.30 14.23
N TYR A 306 23.76 3.35 13.72
CA TYR A 306 23.34 4.51 14.50
C TYR A 306 21.93 4.93 14.13
N ILE A 307 21.16 5.32 15.13
CA ILE A 307 19.83 5.92 14.98
C ILE A 307 19.95 7.42 15.20
N TYR A 308 19.43 8.19 14.25
CA TYR A 308 19.38 9.64 14.29
C TYR A 308 17.95 10.15 14.39
N ASP A 309 17.76 11.30 15.04
CA ASP A 309 16.50 12.04 15.01
C ASP A 309 16.30 12.79 13.68
N GLU A 310 15.13 13.42 13.53
CA GLU A 310 14.79 14.24 12.36
C GLU A 310 15.71 15.46 12.14
N ASN A 311 16.47 15.87 13.16
CA ASN A 311 17.42 16.97 13.11
C ASN A 311 18.87 16.49 12.88
N GLY A 312 19.07 15.17 12.70
CA GLY A 312 20.39 14.56 12.53
C GLY A 312 21.21 14.48 13.82
N ASN A 313 20.59 14.44 14.99
CA ASN A 313 21.26 14.13 16.26
C ASN A 313 21.27 12.62 16.49
N ASN A 314 22.42 12.07 16.84
CA ASN A 314 22.54 10.66 17.18
C ASN A 314 21.82 10.40 18.51
N ILE A 315 20.85 9.50 18.51
CA ILE A 315 20.08 9.09 19.69
C ILE A 315 20.64 7.80 20.28
N ARG A 316 21.08 6.86 19.43
CA ARG A 316 21.44 5.51 19.86
C ARG A 316 22.42 4.85 18.89
N GLU A 317 23.48 4.23 19.44
CA GLU A 317 24.27 3.21 18.73
C GLU A 317 23.56 1.86 18.84
N LEU A 318 23.54 1.11 17.74
CA LEU A 318 22.96 -0.24 17.70
C LEU A 318 23.90 -1.24 18.37
N ASP A 319 23.31 -2.10 19.20
CA ASP A 319 24.03 -3.16 19.90
C ASP A 319 24.24 -4.38 18.99
N ILE A 320 25.16 -4.24 18.03
CA ILE A 320 25.53 -5.32 17.11
C ILE A 320 26.37 -6.34 17.88
N PRO A 321 26.03 -7.65 17.86
CA PRO A 321 26.79 -8.66 18.59
C PRO A 321 28.26 -8.66 18.19
N GLU A 322 29.16 -8.72 19.18
CA GLU A 322 30.61 -8.52 19.00
C GLU A 322 31.23 -9.38 17.90
N ILE A 323 30.70 -10.60 17.74
CA ILE A 323 31.14 -11.59 16.76
C ILE A 323 30.85 -11.21 15.30
N TYR A 324 29.80 -10.43 15.08
CA TYR A 324 29.46 -9.84 13.78
C TYR A 324 30.01 -8.42 13.65
N LYS A 325 30.31 -7.75 14.77
CA LYS A 325 30.87 -6.39 14.80
C LYS A 325 32.28 -6.35 14.18
N ASN A 326 33.15 -7.30 14.54
CA ASN A 326 34.58 -7.28 14.16
C ASN A 326 34.97 -8.22 13.02
N SER A 327 34.14 -9.23 12.73
CA SER A 327 34.47 -10.31 11.78
C SER A 327 33.30 -10.72 10.88
N GLY A 328 32.19 -9.97 10.93
CA GLY A 328 31.02 -10.22 10.10
C GLY A 328 30.91 -9.25 8.94
N ASN A 329 30.05 -9.57 7.98
CA ASN A 329 29.61 -8.67 6.92
C ASN A 329 28.14 -8.29 7.15
N ILE A 330 27.79 -7.04 6.85
CA ILE A 330 26.39 -6.63 6.77
C ILE A 330 25.93 -6.90 5.35
N TYR A 331 25.13 -7.94 5.14
CA TYR A 331 24.62 -8.27 3.82
C TYR A 331 23.47 -7.33 3.40
N ARG A 332 22.59 -7.01 4.34
CA ARG A 332 21.44 -6.14 4.10
C ARG A 332 20.92 -5.55 5.40
N SER A 333 20.25 -4.40 5.30
CA SER A 333 19.50 -3.81 6.40
C SER A 333 18.18 -3.21 5.90
N GLY A 334 17.27 -2.96 6.83
CA GLY A 334 15.97 -2.38 6.53
C GLY A 334 15.23 -1.93 7.78
N VAL A 335 14.04 -1.39 7.57
CA VAL A 335 13.10 -0.97 8.61
C VAL A 335 11.76 -1.59 8.31
N LEU A 336 11.12 -2.19 9.32
CA LEU A 336 9.75 -2.67 9.21
C LEU A 336 8.77 -1.51 9.31
N SER A 337 7.96 -1.30 8.28
CA SER A 337 6.96 -0.22 8.22
C SER A 337 5.88 -0.31 9.32
N ILE A 338 5.62 -1.50 9.87
CA ILE A 338 4.55 -1.72 10.85
C ILE A 338 4.85 -1.11 12.22
N ASN A 339 6.12 -1.11 12.65
CA ASN A 339 6.54 -0.71 13.99
C ASN A 339 7.88 0.04 14.04
N ASN A 340 8.43 0.41 12.89
CA ASN A 340 9.76 1.02 12.73
C ASN A 340 10.94 0.17 13.26
N THR A 341 10.76 -1.13 13.54
CA THR A 341 11.88 -1.98 13.96
C THR A 341 12.92 -2.05 12.84
N ALA A 342 14.13 -1.61 13.14
CA ALA A 342 15.27 -1.76 12.23
C ALA A 342 15.77 -3.20 12.28
N TRP A 343 16.32 -3.69 11.18
CA TRP A 343 16.88 -5.03 11.11
C TRP A 343 18.14 -5.07 10.25
N MET A 344 19.00 -6.04 10.53
CA MET A 344 20.24 -6.30 9.81
C MET A 344 20.43 -7.80 9.60
N LEU A 345 20.74 -8.19 8.36
CA LEU A 345 21.26 -9.51 8.05
C LEU A 345 22.79 -9.46 8.19
N LEU A 346 23.27 -10.18 9.20
CA LEU A 346 24.68 -10.30 9.53
C LEU A 346 25.16 -11.68 9.11
N ASP A 347 26.31 -11.77 8.46
CA ASP A 347 26.93 -13.04 8.09
C ASP A 347 28.35 -13.13 8.63
N ASN A 348 28.75 -14.32 9.08
CA ASN A 348 30.10 -14.63 9.48
C ASN A 348 30.47 -16.03 8.98
N SER A 349 31.52 -16.08 8.15
CA SER A 349 31.98 -17.33 7.50
C SER A 349 32.27 -18.49 8.46
N SER A 350 32.52 -18.22 9.74
CA SER A 350 32.86 -19.23 10.75
C SER A 350 31.66 -19.76 11.53
N ILE A 351 30.52 -19.05 11.52
CA ILE A 351 29.41 -19.28 12.47
C ILE A 351 28.04 -19.30 11.78
N GLY A 352 27.96 -18.72 10.59
CA GLY A 352 26.74 -18.59 9.81
C GLY A 352 26.16 -17.18 9.89
N TRP A 353 24.87 -17.09 9.60
CA TRP A 353 24.14 -15.84 9.51
C TRP A 353 23.26 -15.61 10.75
N SER A 354 22.93 -14.34 10.99
CA SER A 354 21.96 -13.92 12.00
C SER A 354 21.14 -12.74 11.49
N LEU A 355 19.84 -12.75 11.77
CA LEU A 355 18.96 -11.62 11.56
C LEU A 355 18.80 -10.88 12.89
N ALA A 356 19.51 -9.76 13.04
CA ALA A 356 19.40 -8.91 14.22
C ALA A 356 18.27 -7.89 14.03
N THR A 357 17.46 -7.68 15.07
CA THR A 357 16.39 -6.67 15.08
C THR A 357 16.63 -5.67 16.21
N PHE A 358 16.29 -4.41 15.95
CA PHE A 358 16.53 -3.29 16.84
C PHE A 358 15.26 -2.46 16.96
N GLU A 359 14.68 -2.42 18.15
CA GLU A 359 13.51 -1.59 18.43
C GLU A 359 13.84 -0.10 18.29
N THR A 360 12.92 0.63 17.66
CA THR A 360 13.00 2.08 17.56
C THR A 360 12.86 2.73 18.93
N PRO A 361 13.69 3.75 19.26
CA PRO A 361 13.48 4.56 20.46
C PRO A 361 12.07 5.16 20.52
N GLN A 362 11.43 5.16 21.69
CA GLN A 362 10.07 5.68 21.86
C GLN A 362 9.96 7.17 21.51
N GLU A 363 11.05 7.92 21.67
CA GLU A 363 11.14 9.35 21.36
C GLU A 363 10.90 9.65 19.87
N LEU A 364 11.11 8.66 19.00
CA LEU A 364 10.85 8.75 17.56
C LEU A 364 9.43 8.30 17.18
N ASN A 365 8.67 7.69 18.08
CA ASN A 365 7.34 7.18 17.79
C ASN A 365 6.25 8.25 18.03
N LYS A 366 6.24 9.30 17.20
CA LYS A 366 5.33 10.45 17.35
C LYS A 366 3.94 10.24 16.72
N ALA A 367 3.74 9.20 15.90
CA ALA A 367 2.54 9.01 15.11
C ALA A 367 1.52 8.09 15.78
N GLN A 368 0.77 8.61 16.77
CA GLN A 368 -0.22 7.85 17.54
C GLN A 368 -1.25 7.10 16.69
N PHE A 369 -1.59 7.63 15.51
CA PHE A 369 -2.57 7.04 14.58
C PHE A 369 -1.97 6.61 13.25
N GLN A 370 -0.68 6.25 13.22
CA GLN A 370 0.12 6.07 11.99
C GLN A 370 0.25 7.34 11.14
N ASN A 371 -0.28 8.46 11.62
CA ASN A 371 -0.16 9.78 11.04
C ASN A 371 0.13 10.78 12.17
N PRO A 372 1.26 11.50 12.12
CA PRO A 372 1.67 12.46 13.15
C PRO A 372 0.81 13.75 13.20
N LEU A 373 -0.01 13.99 12.17
CA LEU A 373 -0.91 15.14 12.11
C LEU A 373 -2.28 14.85 12.69
N ILE A 374 -2.67 13.58 12.85
CA ILE A 374 -3.96 13.21 13.43
C ILE A 374 -3.83 13.27 14.95
N THR A 375 -4.73 14.03 15.59
CA THR A 375 -4.74 14.22 17.04
C THR A 375 -5.84 13.44 17.75
N SER A 376 -6.94 13.14 17.04
CA SER A 376 -8.04 12.33 17.60
C SER A 376 -8.95 11.77 16.53
N LEU A 377 -9.63 10.67 16.88
CA LEU A 377 -10.57 9.93 16.05
C LEU A 377 -11.91 9.76 16.78
N ILE A 378 -13.02 9.84 16.04
CA ILE A 378 -14.36 9.43 16.50
C ILE A 378 -14.94 8.52 15.42
N PRO A 379 -15.32 7.27 15.72
CA PRO A 379 -15.09 6.59 16.99
C PRO A 379 -13.61 6.51 17.37
N SER A 380 -13.31 6.44 18.66
CA SER A 380 -11.95 6.20 19.14
C SER A 380 -11.45 4.81 18.73
N LEU A 381 -10.13 4.62 18.70
CA LEU A 381 -9.52 3.31 18.47
C LEU A 381 -10.06 2.27 19.46
N ASN A 382 -10.46 1.11 18.93
CA ASN A 382 -11.01 -0.03 19.68
C ASN A 382 -12.26 0.31 20.51
N GLN A 383 -12.97 1.39 20.15
CA GLN A 383 -14.20 1.78 20.83
C GLN A 383 -15.27 0.70 20.64
N GLN A 384 -15.98 0.40 21.73
CA GLN A 384 -17.25 -0.32 21.68
C GLN A 384 -18.41 0.63 21.39
N ILE A 385 -19.20 0.32 20.36
CA ILE A 385 -20.25 1.18 19.83
C ILE A 385 -21.60 0.48 20.01
N ASN A 386 -22.60 1.17 20.58
CA ASN A 386 -23.97 0.65 20.49
C ASN A 386 -24.56 0.95 19.11
N LYS A 387 -25.47 0.08 18.69
CA LYS A 387 -26.23 0.26 17.44
C LYS A 387 -26.88 1.65 17.43
N ASN A 388 -26.68 2.40 16.35
CA ASN A 388 -27.23 3.74 16.09
C ASN A 388 -26.69 4.90 16.94
N GLU A 389 -25.67 4.72 17.77
CA GLU A 389 -25.12 5.83 18.57
C GLU A 389 -24.17 6.73 17.81
N ILE A 390 -23.39 6.16 16.90
CA ILE A 390 -22.45 6.93 16.10
C ILE A 390 -23.11 7.28 14.78
N LEU A 391 -23.16 8.57 14.51
CA LEU A 391 -23.70 9.14 13.28
C LEU A 391 -22.60 9.67 12.36
N ASN A 392 -21.37 9.81 12.87
CA ASN A 392 -20.26 10.37 12.10
C ASN A 392 -18.93 9.67 12.38
N VAL A 393 -18.10 9.57 11.34
CA VAL A 393 -16.66 9.35 11.45
C VAL A 393 -15.98 10.72 11.44
N LYS A 394 -15.27 11.08 12.51
CA LYS A 394 -14.55 12.36 12.63
C LYS A 394 -13.05 12.13 12.82
N ILE A 395 -12.25 12.88 12.07
CA ILE A 395 -10.79 12.88 12.14
C ILE A 395 -10.38 14.32 12.45
N THR A 396 -9.59 14.51 13.51
CA THR A 396 -9.09 15.84 13.91
C THR A 396 -7.60 15.91 13.67
N PHE A 397 -7.14 17.06 13.17
CA PHE A 397 -5.78 17.31 12.76
C PHE A 397 -5.15 18.46 13.56
N SER A 398 -3.84 18.39 13.75
CA SER A 398 -3.02 19.46 14.35
C SER A 398 -2.89 20.69 13.45
N ILE A 399 -3.19 20.54 12.15
CA ILE A 399 -3.16 21.59 11.14
C ILE A 399 -4.53 21.75 10.45
N LYS A 400 -4.70 22.86 9.72
CA LYS A 400 -5.87 23.05 8.85
C LYS A 400 -5.75 22.21 7.59
N VAL A 401 -6.87 21.62 7.19
CA VAL A 401 -6.96 20.76 6.01
C VAL A 401 -8.07 21.21 5.06
N ILE A 402 -7.98 20.76 3.81
CA ILE A 402 -9.02 20.90 2.79
C ILE A 402 -9.41 19.53 2.25
N LYS A 403 -10.66 19.39 1.82
CA LYS A 403 -11.15 18.17 1.18
C LYS A 403 -10.39 17.89 -0.13
N SER A 404 -10.24 16.61 -0.44
CA SER A 404 -9.50 16.12 -1.61
C SER A 404 -10.18 14.87 -2.18
N THR A 405 -9.55 14.19 -3.13
CA THR A 405 -10.14 13.12 -3.95
C THR A 405 -10.25 11.76 -3.26
N GLY A 406 -9.54 11.52 -2.16
CA GLY A 406 -9.60 10.25 -1.44
C GLY A 406 -10.96 9.95 -0.79
N LYS A 407 -11.13 8.71 -0.37
CA LYS A 407 -12.37 8.17 0.21
C LYS A 407 -12.15 7.61 1.61
N ILE A 408 -13.27 7.42 2.32
CA ILE A 408 -13.32 6.65 3.56
C ILE A 408 -14.12 5.38 3.26
N THR A 409 -13.57 4.22 3.65
CA THR A 409 -14.22 2.93 3.49
C THR A 409 -14.34 2.22 4.83
N ILE A 410 -15.55 1.74 5.13
CA ILE A 410 -15.87 0.99 6.33
C ILE A 410 -16.10 -0.46 5.94
N TYR A 411 -15.35 -1.35 6.57
CA TYR A 411 -15.43 -2.79 6.37
C TYR A 411 -15.96 -3.47 7.62
N GLU A 412 -16.71 -4.54 7.42
CA GLU A 412 -17.04 -5.54 8.44
C GLU A 412 -16.07 -6.73 8.33
N LEU A 413 -15.56 -7.19 9.47
CA LEU A 413 -14.64 -8.31 9.59
C LEU A 413 -15.43 -9.57 9.95
N LYS A 414 -15.50 -10.54 9.02
CA LYS A 414 -16.23 -11.81 9.27
C LYS A 414 -15.42 -12.84 10.06
N ASN A 415 -14.09 -12.85 9.92
CA ASN A 415 -13.18 -13.79 10.58
C ASN A 415 -11.84 -13.10 10.87
N ASP A 416 -11.28 -13.31 12.06
CA ASP A 416 -9.98 -12.74 12.43
C ASP A 416 -8.80 -13.43 11.72
N ASN A 417 -8.95 -14.72 11.36
CA ASN A 417 -7.83 -15.55 10.84
C ASN A 417 -7.70 -15.57 9.30
N GLN A 418 -8.77 -15.22 8.57
CA GLN A 418 -8.76 -14.98 7.13
C GLN A 418 -9.76 -13.87 6.85
N PRO A 419 -9.30 -12.62 6.67
CA PRO A 419 -10.21 -11.50 6.74
C PRO A 419 -11.00 -11.41 5.44
N ILE A 420 -12.19 -12.01 5.44
CA ILE A 420 -13.23 -11.70 4.47
C ILE A 420 -13.80 -10.34 4.89
N PHE A 421 -13.56 -9.33 4.05
CA PHE A 421 -14.03 -7.97 4.28
C PHE A 421 -15.32 -7.74 3.50
N ASN A 422 -16.40 -7.41 4.20
CA ASN A 422 -17.60 -6.88 3.57
C ASN A 422 -17.53 -5.36 3.60
N ILE A 423 -17.60 -4.70 2.44
CA ILE A 423 -17.76 -3.24 2.38
C ILE A 423 -19.15 -2.89 2.91
N ARG A 424 -19.19 -2.00 3.89
CA ARG A 424 -20.43 -1.51 4.53
C ARG A 424 -20.80 -0.13 4.03
N GLN A 425 -19.78 0.71 3.80
CA GLN A 425 -19.95 2.04 3.27
C GLN A 425 -18.62 2.52 2.68
N THR A 426 -18.65 3.14 1.50
CA THR A 426 -17.53 3.81 0.86
C THR A 426 -18.02 5.15 0.32
N TYR A 427 -17.39 6.25 0.69
CA TYR A 427 -17.77 7.56 0.18
C TYR A 427 -16.54 8.44 -0.07
N PRO A 428 -16.55 9.22 -1.16
CA PRO A 428 -15.52 10.22 -1.40
C PRO A 428 -15.65 11.34 -0.36
N VAL A 429 -14.53 11.87 0.09
CA VAL A 429 -14.51 12.99 1.05
C VAL A 429 -15.15 14.25 0.46
N MET A 430 -15.16 14.38 -0.87
CA MET A 430 -15.86 15.47 -1.58
C MET A 430 -17.39 15.37 -1.52
N SER A 431 -17.97 14.26 -1.07
CA SER A 431 -19.42 14.12 -0.93
C SER A 431 -20.01 15.12 0.08
N ASP A 432 -21.30 15.39 -0.08
CA ASP A 432 -22.08 16.23 0.84
C ASP A 432 -22.24 15.61 2.24
N LEU A 433 -21.89 14.32 2.39
CA LEU A 433 -21.86 13.64 3.68
C LEU A 433 -20.67 14.08 4.55
N CYS A 434 -19.66 14.71 3.96
CA CYS A 434 -18.42 15.08 4.63
C CYS A 434 -18.25 16.59 4.71
N GLU A 435 -18.01 17.09 5.92
CA GLU A 435 -17.85 18.52 6.20
C GLU A 435 -16.58 18.80 6.99
N LEU A 436 -15.98 19.96 6.71
CA LEU A 436 -14.90 20.49 7.52
C LEU A 436 -15.50 21.24 8.72
N GLN A 437 -15.04 20.88 9.91
CA GLN A 437 -15.45 21.45 11.19
C GLN A 437 -14.23 22.08 11.89
N ASP A 438 -14.47 22.68 13.05
CA ASP A 438 -13.42 23.21 13.95
C ASP A 438 -12.46 24.18 13.23
N GLY A 439 -13.02 25.06 12.39
CA GLY A 439 -12.23 26.06 11.65
C GLY A 439 -11.32 25.46 10.56
N GLY A 440 -11.60 24.23 10.13
CA GLY A 440 -10.82 23.49 9.12
C GLY A 440 -9.85 22.47 9.72
N ASN A 441 -9.84 22.27 11.04
CA ASN A 441 -8.97 21.30 11.70
C ASN A 441 -9.61 19.92 11.89
N ALA A 442 -10.87 19.73 11.50
CA ALA A 442 -11.50 18.42 11.57
C ALA A 442 -12.32 18.11 10.33
N LEU A 443 -12.26 16.86 9.89
CA LEU A 443 -13.16 16.30 8.87
C LEU A 443 -14.19 15.41 9.58
N SER A 444 -15.48 15.69 9.39
CA SER A 444 -16.57 14.88 9.92
C SER A 444 -17.43 14.37 8.77
N CYS A 445 -17.59 13.06 8.67
CA CYS A 445 -18.37 12.42 7.63
C CYS A 445 -19.52 11.61 8.22
N GLN A 446 -20.74 11.84 7.73
CA GLN A 446 -21.93 11.14 8.14
C GLN A 446 -21.88 9.66 7.73
N ILE A 447 -22.28 8.80 8.66
CA ILE A 447 -22.44 7.37 8.42
C ILE A 447 -23.91 6.98 8.42
N LEU A 448 -24.24 6.00 7.58
CA LEU A 448 -25.58 5.46 7.53
C LEU A 448 -25.86 4.63 8.77
N GLN A 449 -27.11 4.67 9.23
CA GLN A 449 -27.56 3.86 10.35
C GLN A 449 -27.40 2.34 10.10
N SER A 450 -27.41 1.94 8.82
CA SER A 450 -27.19 0.56 8.37
C SER A 450 -25.70 0.13 8.31
N THR A 451 -24.76 1.01 8.64
CA THR A 451 -23.33 0.72 8.49
C THR A 451 -22.82 -0.19 9.61
N PHE A 452 -22.99 0.23 10.87
CA PHE A 452 -22.64 -0.54 12.09
C PHE A 452 -23.84 -1.29 12.67
N ASN A 453 -24.59 -1.98 11.81
CA ASN A 453 -25.87 -2.60 12.18
C ASN A 453 -25.78 -4.06 12.63
N ARG A 454 -24.64 -4.73 12.47
CA ARG A 454 -24.43 -6.11 12.94
C ARG A 454 -23.96 -6.09 14.40
N PRO A 455 -24.67 -6.74 15.32
CA PRO A 455 -24.25 -6.84 16.72
C PRO A 455 -22.97 -7.67 16.88
N ASN A 456 -22.23 -7.44 17.97
CA ASN A 456 -21.05 -8.22 18.34
C ASN A 456 -20.04 -8.43 17.20
N SER A 457 -19.86 -7.40 16.37
CA SER A 457 -19.10 -7.50 15.12
C SER A 457 -17.96 -6.51 15.11
N ASN A 458 -16.83 -6.94 14.53
CA ASN A 458 -15.66 -6.10 14.37
C ASN A 458 -15.77 -5.36 13.04
N TYR A 459 -15.50 -4.07 13.09
CA TYR A 459 -15.44 -3.19 11.93
C TYR A 459 -14.09 -2.50 11.87
N MET A 460 -13.75 -2.07 10.67
CA MET A 460 -12.52 -1.36 10.38
C MET A 460 -12.83 -0.17 9.50
N ILE A 461 -12.30 0.99 9.87
CA ILE A 461 -12.41 2.22 9.11
C ILE A 461 -11.06 2.44 8.43
N VAL A 462 -11.08 2.57 7.11
CA VAL A 462 -9.90 2.83 6.28
C VAL A 462 -10.06 4.19 5.65
N VAL A 463 -9.00 4.99 5.71
CA VAL A 463 -8.97 6.34 5.17
C VAL A 463 -7.86 6.36 4.14
N ASP A 464 -8.20 6.65 2.90
CA ASP A 464 -7.23 6.66 1.81
C ASP A 464 -6.17 7.73 2.02
N ASN A 465 -4.96 7.51 1.51
CA ASN A 465 -4.00 8.59 1.37
C ASN A 465 -4.55 9.68 0.43
N GLY A 466 -4.26 10.94 0.71
CA GLY A 466 -4.74 12.07 -0.08
C GLY A 466 -6.25 12.35 0.03
N PHE A 467 -6.94 11.78 1.02
CA PHE A 467 -8.35 12.11 1.34
C PHE A 467 -8.56 13.57 1.75
N VAL A 468 -7.52 14.19 2.32
CA VAL A 468 -7.42 15.63 2.56
C VAL A 468 -6.04 16.14 2.14
N ARG A 469 -5.93 17.44 1.94
CA ARG A 469 -4.67 18.15 1.70
C ARG A 469 -4.41 19.16 2.81
N SER A 470 -3.14 19.47 3.04
CA SER A 470 -2.74 20.60 3.88
C SER A 470 -3.30 21.89 3.29
N PHE A 471 -3.94 22.74 4.11
CA PHE A 471 -4.45 24.02 3.63
C PHE A 471 -3.31 24.98 3.23
N SER A 472 -2.15 24.92 3.87
CA SER A 472 -1.08 25.90 3.69
C SER A 472 -0.21 25.64 2.45
N ILE A 473 0.01 24.38 2.10
CA ILE A 473 0.90 23.99 1.01
C ILE A 473 0.23 23.10 -0.05
N GLU A 474 -1.07 22.79 0.12
CA GLU A 474 -1.87 21.97 -0.79
C GLU A 474 -1.33 20.55 -1.06
N GLU A 475 -0.46 20.03 -0.19
CA GLU A 475 0.06 18.67 -0.31
C GLU A 475 -0.93 17.64 0.27
N PRO A 476 -1.16 16.50 -0.40
CA PRO A 476 -1.89 15.37 0.16
C PRO A 476 -1.34 14.90 1.51
N LEU A 477 -2.24 14.53 2.41
CA LEU A 477 -1.86 13.95 3.70
C LEU A 477 -2.06 12.43 3.69
N SER A 478 -1.22 11.73 4.44
CA SER A 478 -1.39 10.28 4.65
C SER A 478 -2.73 9.96 5.32
N GLY A 479 -3.31 8.83 4.94
CA GLY A 479 -4.56 8.32 5.50
C GLY A 479 -4.34 7.47 6.76
N ILE A 480 -5.23 6.51 6.97
CA ILE A 480 -5.17 5.53 8.05
C ILE A 480 -5.27 4.15 7.41
N ASN A 481 -4.23 3.34 7.61
CA ASN A 481 -4.10 2.06 6.93
C ASN A 481 -5.11 1.01 7.43
N LYS A 482 -5.34 0.05 6.54
CA LYS A 482 -6.15 -1.13 6.80
C LYS A 482 -5.64 -1.88 8.05
N GLY A 483 -6.53 -2.10 9.00
CA GLY A 483 -6.29 -2.90 10.20
C GLY A 483 -5.96 -2.09 11.45
N PHE A 484 -5.75 -0.78 11.30
CA PHE A 484 -5.38 0.10 12.41
C PHE A 484 -6.61 0.64 13.15
N TRP A 485 -7.52 1.33 12.45
CA TRP A 485 -8.72 1.89 13.06
C TRP A 485 -9.85 0.85 13.13
N LYS A 486 -9.86 0.12 14.24
CA LYS A 486 -10.85 -0.92 14.54
C LYS A 486 -11.87 -0.45 15.56
N VAL A 487 -13.10 -0.91 15.42
CA VAL A 487 -14.19 -0.71 16.38
C VAL A 487 -15.04 -1.96 16.48
N THR A 488 -15.74 -2.15 17.59
CA THR A 488 -16.60 -3.32 17.80
C THR A 488 -17.99 -2.86 18.18
N THR A 489 -19.03 -3.48 17.60
CA THR A 489 -20.40 -3.22 18.04
C THR A 489 -20.75 -4.07 19.26
N ASN A 490 -21.52 -3.49 20.16
CA ASN A 490 -21.98 -4.21 21.35
C ASN A 490 -22.92 -5.36 21.00
N GLN A 491 -22.97 -6.36 21.90
CA GLN A 491 -24.01 -7.36 21.86
C GLN A 491 -25.37 -6.68 22.05
N LEU A 492 -26.41 -7.22 21.42
CA LEU A 492 -27.77 -6.80 21.73
C LEU A 492 -28.08 -7.23 23.17
N THR A 493 -28.17 -6.26 24.08
CA THR A 493 -28.55 -6.51 25.48
C THR A 493 -30.06 -6.41 25.68
N GLU A 494 -30.75 -5.64 24.83
CA GLU A 494 -32.19 -5.48 24.87
C GLU A 494 -32.89 -6.45 23.90
N PRO A 495 -33.88 -7.24 24.36
CA PRO A 495 -34.59 -8.17 23.51
C PRO A 495 -35.43 -7.42 22.47
N ASN A 496 -35.19 -7.71 21.19
CA ASN A 496 -36.01 -7.21 20.10
C ASN A 496 -37.44 -7.72 20.21
N LYS A 497 -38.40 -6.87 19.81
CA LYS A 497 -39.79 -7.32 19.59
C LYS A 497 -39.81 -8.32 18.44
N ILE A 498 -40.41 -9.48 18.69
CA ILE A 498 -40.63 -10.51 17.66
C ILE A 498 -41.65 -9.95 16.66
N ALA A 499 -41.22 -9.85 15.40
CA ALA A 499 -42.06 -9.45 14.28
C ALA A 499 -42.33 -10.66 13.39
N GLU A 500 -43.54 -10.78 12.86
CA GLU A 500 -43.91 -11.86 11.95
C GLU A 500 -43.13 -11.80 10.63
N SER A 501 -43.03 -12.94 9.96
CA SER A 501 -42.46 -13.03 8.61
C SER A 501 -43.24 -12.14 7.64
N THR A 502 -42.55 -11.52 6.70
CA THR A 502 -43.18 -10.64 5.71
C THR A 502 -42.53 -10.78 4.34
N THR A 503 -43.10 -10.13 3.34
CA THR A 503 -42.46 -9.94 2.04
C THR A 503 -42.17 -8.46 1.83
N GLY A 504 -41.12 -8.18 1.08
CA GLY A 504 -40.76 -6.84 0.66
C GLY A 504 -40.32 -6.87 -0.79
N THR A 505 -40.34 -5.70 -1.43
CA THR A 505 -40.00 -5.55 -2.84
C THR A 505 -38.92 -4.51 -3.01
N LEU A 506 -38.05 -4.75 -4.00
CA LEU A 506 -37.18 -3.73 -4.59
C LEU A 506 -37.50 -3.61 -6.08
N GLN A 507 -37.20 -2.46 -6.66
CA GLN A 507 -37.41 -2.18 -8.07
C GLN A 507 -36.08 -2.21 -8.83
N LEU A 508 -36.07 -2.79 -10.03
CA LEU A 508 -34.98 -2.62 -10.98
C LEU A 508 -35.14 -1.30 -11.75
N THR A 509 -34.04 -0.67 -12.14
CA THR A 509 -34.04 0.42 -13.13
C THR A 509 -34.56 -0.09 -14.48
N THR A 510 -34.87 0.83 -15.41
CA THR A 510 -35.18 0.46 -16.80
C THR A 510 -34.03 -0.32 -17.43
N PHE A 511 -32.79 0.14 -17.22
CA PHE A 511 -31.58 -0.58 -17.63
C PHE A 511 -31.47 -1.95 -16.97
N GLY A 512 -31.67 -2.04 -15.65
CA GLY A 512 -31.63 -3.31 -14.93
C GLY A 512 -32.70 -4.31 -15.39
N THR A 513 -33.88 -3.81 -15.75
CA THR A 513 -34.97 -4.60 -16.31
C THR A 513 -34.61 -5.15 -17.69
N SER A 514 -34.08 -4.30 -18.59
CA SER A 514 -33.59 -4.74 -19.90
C SER A 514 -32.44 -5.74 -19.78
N TYR A 515 -31.48 -5.48 -18.89
CA TYR A 515 -30.35 -6.36 -18.61
C TYR A 515 -30.83 -7.74 -18.17
N TYR A 516 -31.77 -7.81 -17.23
CA TYR A 516 -32.35 -9.07 -16.76
C TYR A 516 -33.14 -9.81 -17.87
N ASN A 517 -33.89 -9.08 -18.69
CA ASN A 517 -34.71 -9.68 -19.75
C ASN A 517 -33.87 -10.24 -20.92
N ASN A 518 -32.66 -9.70 -21.13
CA ASN A 518 -31.74 -10.13 -22.18
C ASN A 518 -31.03 -11.46 -21.87
N PHE A 519 -31.13 -12.00 -20.65
CA PHE A 519 -30.58 -13.32 -20.34
C PHE A 519 -31.28 -14.42 -21.15
N SER A 520 -30.45 -15.21 -21.83
CA SER A 520 -30.87 -16.24 -22.80
C SER A 520 -31.44 -17.48 -22.13
N SER A 521 -30.92 -17.80 -20.94
CA SER A 521 -31.20 -19.03 -20.22
C SER A 521 -31.82 -18.77 -18.84
N SER A 522 -32.52 -19.79 -18.31
CA SER A 522 -32.98 -19.78 -16.92
C SER A 522 -31.82 -19.79 -15.92
N ALA A 523 -30.69 -20.43 -16.27
CA ALA A 523 -29.50 -20.50 -15.43
C ALA A 523 -28.91 -19.10 -15.18
N GLU A 524 -28.70 -18.30 -16.22
CA GLU A 524 -28.20 -16.92 -16.09
C GLU A 524 -29.13 -16.04 -15.24
N LYS A 525 -30.45 -16.23 -15.41
CA LYS A 525 -31.46 -15.54 -14.60
C LYS A 525 -31.38 -15.94 -13.13
N ASP A 526 -31.10 -17.19 -12.83
CA ASP A 526 -30.96 -17.70 -11.48
C ASP A 526 -29.62 -17.27 -10.84
N ASP A 527 -28.54 -17.24 -11.61
CA ASP A 527 -27.25 -16.68 -11.17
C ASP A 527 -27.37 -15.20 -10.79
N PHE A 528 -28.05 -14.41 -11.63
CA PHE A 528 -28.34 -13.00 -11.31
C PHE A 528 -29.12 -12.85 -10.00
N LYS A 529 -30.18 -13.64 -9.81
CA LYS A 529 -31.02 -13.60 -8.60
C LYS A 529 -30.21 -13.98 -7.36
N ASN A 530 -29.40 -15.03 -7.46
CA ASN A 530 -28.54 -15.50 -6.37
C ASN A 530 -27.49 -14.47 -6.01
N ALA A 531 -26.84 -13.86 -7.02
CA ALA A 531 -25.87 -12.78 -6.80
C ALA A 531 -26.49 -11.57 -6.09
N LEU A 532 -27.66 -11.12 -6.55
CA LEU A 532 -28.40 -10.02 -5.93
C LEU A 532 -28.80 -10.36 -4.48
N GLN A 533 -29.37 -11.54 -4.23
CA GLN A 533 -29.75 -11.97 -2.89
C GLN A 533 -28.53 -12.03 -1.95
N ASN A 534 -27.42 -12.60 -2.41
CA ASN A 534 -26.20 -12.73 -1.61
C ASN A 534 -25.63 -11.37 -1.24
N GLN A 535 -25.54 -10.44 -2.20
CA GLN A 535 -25.04 -9.08 -1.94
C GLN A 535 -25.92 -8.31 -0.96
N LEU A 536 -27.25 -8.41 -1.06
CA LEU A 536 -28.16 -7.78 -0.09
C LEU A 536 -28.05 -8.43 1.30
N CYS A 537 -27.98 -9.77 1.37
CA CYS A 537 -27.73 -10.51 2.62
C CYS A 537 -26.43 -10.08 3.29
N ASP A 538 -25.34 -9.93 2.52
CA ASP A 538 -24.04 -9.52 3.03
C ASP A 538 -24.05 -8.08 3.57
N SER A 539 -24.96 -7.26 3.07
CA SER A 539 -25.12 -5.85 3.44
C SER A 539 -26.02 -5.64 4.67
N ILE A 540 -26.63 -6.68 5.25
CA ILE A 540 -27.49 -6.56 6.43
C ILE A 540 -27.21 -7.69 7.44
N PRO A 541 -27.57 -7.52 8.73
CA PRO A 541 -27.27 -8.50 9.77
C PRO A 541 -28.32 -9.62 9.79
N ILE A 542 -28.52 -10.30 8.65
CA ILE A 542 -29.46 -11.41 8.54
C ILE A 542 -28.75 -12.69 8.14
N ASN A 543 -29.22 -13.83 8.69
CA ASN A 543 -28.82 -15.13 8.17
C ASN A 543 -29.50 -15.35 6.80
N GLN A 544 -28.75 -15.82 5.80
CA GLN A 544 -29.26 -16.10 4.45
C GLN A 544 -30.47 -17.04 4.44
N SER A 545 -30.57 -17.95 5.41
CA SER A 545 -31.74 -18.82 5.56
C SER A 545 -33.05 -18.05 5.81
N ARG A 546 -32.97 -16.83 6.38
CA ARG A 546 -34.09 -15.94 6.71
C ARG A 546 -34.40 -14.89 5.63
N PHE A 547 -33.53 -14.68 4.66
CA PHE A 547 -33.76 -13.74 3.56
C PHE A 547 -33.66 -14.46 2.21
N ARG A 548 -34.79 -14.62 1.53
CA ARG A 548 -34.85 -15.38 0.27
C ARG A 548 -35.71 -14.67 -0.74
N MET A 549 -35.26 -14.64 -1.99
CA MET A 549 -36.10 -14.19 -3.07
C MET A 549 -37.28 -15.17 -3.23
N SER A 550 -38.51 -14.66 -3.41
CA SER A 550 -39.70 -15.52 -3.49
C SER A 550 -39.88 -16.20 -4.86
N GLY A 551 -39.06 -15.81 -5.85
CA GLY A 551 -39.15 -16.23 -7.25
C GLY A 551 -40.12 -15.40 -8.09
N LYS A 552 -40.89 -14.48 -7.48
CA LYS A 552 -41.83 -13.63 -8.19
C LYS A 552 -41.18 -12.34 -8.68
N LEU A 553 -41.29 -12.11 -9.99
CA LEU A 553 -41.01 -10.84 -10.65
C LEU A 553 -42.36 -10.24 -11.04
N LEU A 554 -42.64 -9.04 -10.56
CA LEU A 554 -43.90 -8.36 -10.83
C LEU A 554 -43.63 -7.16 -11.74
N PRO A 555 -44.42 -6.94 -12.81
CA PRO A 555 -44.36 -5.67 -13.53
C PRO A 555 -44.80 -4.54 -12.58
N ASP A 556 -44.05 -3.44 -12.55
CA ASP A 556 -44.50 -2.28 -11.78
C ASP A 556 -45.69 -1.62 -12.50
N THR A 557 -46.86 -1.69 -11.88
CA THR A 557 -48.09 -1.11 -12.41
C THR A 557 -48.04 0.42 -12.47
N ARG A 558 -47.12 1.06 -11.73
CA ARG A 558 -46.88 2.52 -11.75
C ARG A 558 -45.89 2.95 -12.84
N LYS A 559 -44.94 2.08 -13.20
CA LYS A 559 -43.92 2.30 -14.23
C LYS A 559 -43.84 1.05 -15.11
N LYS A 560 -44.61 1.03 -16.19
CA LYS A 560 -44.91 -0.17 -17.01
C LYS A 560 -43.69 -0.92 -17.60
N ASP A 561 -42.49 -0.32 -17.53
CA ASP A 561 -41.25 -0.85 -18.12
C ASP A 561 -40.23 -1.34 -17.08
N GLN A 562 -40.61 -1.45 -15.80
CA GLN A 562 -39.71 -1.86 -14.72
C GLN A 562 -40.23 -3.09 -13.96
N LEU A 563 -39.30 -3.91 -13.48
CA LEU A 563 -39.59 -5.11 -12.68
C LEU A 563 -39.41 -4.85 -11.19
N LEU A 564 -40.34 -5.40 -10.40
CA LEU A 564 -40.24 -5.55 -8.95
C LEU A 564 -39.78 -6.97 -8.62
N ILE A 565 -38.80 -7.08 -7.74
CA ILE A 565 -38.30 -8.34 -7.21
C ILE A 565 -38.80 -8.49 -5.78
N GLU A 566 -39.53 -9.57 -5.52
CA GLU A 566 -40.05 -9.87 -4.18
C GLU A 566 -39.07 -10.75 -3.38
N PHE A 567 -38.84 -10.34 -2.14
CA PHE A 567 -38.06 -11.06 -1.14
C PHE A 567 -38.93 -11.40 0.07
N LYS A 568 -38.73 -12.60 0.61
CA LYS A 568 -39.32 -13.07 1.85
C LYS A 568 -38.31 -12.88 2.98
N ILE A 569 -38.76 -12.25 4.06
CA ILE A 569 -38.01 -12.03 5.29
C ILE A 569 -38.68 -12.86 6.38
N LEU A 570 -37.99 -13.89 6.86
CA LEU A 570 -38.51 -14.80 7.88
C LEU A 570 -38.30 -14.20 9.28
N SER A 571 -39.32 -14.35 10.12
CA SER A 571 -39.26 -14.07 11.55
C SER A 571 -38.26 -14.99 12.25
N THR A 572 -37.80 -14.57 13.43
CA THR A 572 -36.99 -15.37 14.34
C THR A 572 -37.63 -15.37 15.72
N GLN A 573 -37.41 -16.44 16.48
CA GLN A 573 -37.79 -16.52 17.89
C GLN A 573 -36.64 -16.07 18.81
N ASP A 574 -35.43 -15.92 18.26
CA ASP A 574 -34.30 -15.37 18.99
C ASP A 574 -34.47 -13.85 19.12
N LYS A 575 -34.66 -13.39 20.36
CA LYS A 575 -34.86 -11.98 20.68
C LYS A 575 -33.57 -11.16 20.55
N TYR A 576 -32.42 -11.81 20.42
CA TYR A 576 -31.12 -11.17 20.23
C TYR A 576 -30.68 -11.21 18.77
N GLU A 577 -31.52 -11.69 17.86
CA GLU A 577 -31.35 -11.50 16.42
C GLU A 577 -32.11 -10.25 15.91
N PRO A 578 -31.66 -9.63 14.81
CA PRO A 578 -32.39 -8.55 14.17
C PRO A 578 -33.82 -8.96 13.76
N ASN A 579 -34.77 -8.13 14.16
CA ASN A 579 -36.18 -8.32 13.80
C ASN A 579 -36.46 -7.85 12.36
N VAL A 580 -37.62 -8.28 11.85
CA VAL A 580 -38.02 -8.03 10.45
C VAL A 580 -38.10 -6.53 10.12
N GLU A 581 -38.56 -5.71 11.06
CA GLU A 581 -38.67 -4.26 10.89
C GLU A 581 -37.30 -3.58 10.72
N SER A 582 -36.32 -3.92 11.57
CA SER A 582 -34.96 -3.42 11.45
C SER A 582 -34.33 -3.83 10.11
N ILE A 583 -34.59 -5.05 9.65
CA ILE A 583 -34.06 -5.55 8.37
C ILE A 583 -34.65 -4.76 7.19
N ILE A 584 -35.94 -4.45 7.22
CA ILE A 584 -36.59 -3.61 6.19
C ILE A 584 -35.99 -2.20 6.17
N ASN A 585 -35.81 -1.59 7.35
CA ASN A 585 -35.25 -0.24 7.45
C ASN A 585 -33.80 -0.19 6.95
N ASP A 586 -32.99 -1.19 7.30
CA ASP A 586 -31.61 -1.30 6.81
C ASP A 586 -31.59 -1.49 5.28
N LEU A 587 -32.39 -2.41 4.73
CA LEU A 587 -32.50 -2.62 3.28
C LEU A 587 -32.93 -1.36 2.54
N ASN A 588 -33.92 -0.64 3.07
CA ASN A 588 -34.39 0.60 2.47
C ASN A 588 -33.30 1.68 2.50
N THR A 589 -32.57 1.80 3.62
CA THR A 589 -31.43 2.73 3.74
C THR A 589 -30.33 2.39 2.73
N ILE A 590 -29.99 1.12 2.60
CA ILE A 590 -28.95 0.64 1.67
C ILE A 590 -29.35 0.90 0.23
N ILE A 591 -30.59 0.60 -0.17
CA ILE A 591 -31.05 0.79 -1.55
C ILE A 591 -31.12 2.28 -1.92
N LYS A 592 -31.58 3.13 -0.99
CA LYS A 592 -31.61 4.59 -1.20
C LYS A 592 -30.21 5.21 -1.28
N ASN A 593 -29.20 4.56 -0.69
CA ASN A 593 -27.81 5.01 -0.69
C ASN A 593 -26.89 4.04 -1.45
N LYS A 594 -27.43 3.38 -2.48
CA LYS A 594 -26.76 2.27 -3.19
C LYS A 594 -25.38 2.63 -3.75
N GLU A 595 -25.14 3.90 -4.10
CA GLU A 595 -23.86 4.35 -4.68
C GLU A 595 -22.68 4.27 -3.70
N ILE A 596 -22.97 4.38 -2.40
CA ILE A 596 -21.95 4.36 -1.34
C ILE A 596 -21.97 3.07 -0.52
N VAL A 597 -22.88 2.13 -0.79
CA VAL A 597 -22.99 0.86 -0.05
C VAL A 597 -22.83 -0.35 -0.96
N LEU A 598 -23.41 -0.32 -2.16
CA LEU A 598 -23.44 -1.46 -3.07
C LEU A 598 -22.34 -1.35 -4.13
N PRO A 599 -21.82 -2.48 -4.61
CA PRO A 599 -20.92 -2.50 -5.76
C PRO A 599 -21.55 -1.82 -6.99
N LEU A 600 -20.72 -1.11 -7.77
CA LEU A 600 -21.18 -0.29 -8.90
C LEU A 600 -22.05 -1.08 -9.89
N ASN A 601 -21.68 -2.33 -10.18
CA ASN A 601 -22.42 -3.21 -11.09
C ASN A 601 -23.86 -3.48 -10.64
N LEU A 602 -24.10 -3.66 -9.34
CA LEU A 602 -25.43 -3.87 -8.79
C LEU A 602 -26.17 -2.54 -8.60
N SER A 603 -25.46 -1.50 -8.15
CA SER A 603 -26.04 -0.17 -7.92
C SER A 603 -26.75 0.37 -9.17
N ASN A 604 -26.20 0.15 -10.37
CA ASN A 604 -26.81 0.61 -11.63
C ASN A 604 -28.12 -0.11 -11.99
N LEU A 605 -28.37 -1.29 -11.41
CA LEU A 605 -29.52 -2.13 -11.74
C LEU A 605 -30.71 -1.87 -10.82
N ILE A 606 -30.51 -1.33 -9.62
CA ILE A 606 -31.56 -1.13 -8.60
C ILE A 606 -32.05 0.32 -8.60
N ASP A 607 -33.36 0.55 -8.52
CA ASP A 607 -33.95 1.89 -8.45
C ASP A 607 -33.90 2.42 -7.01
N GLN A 608 -33.10 3.47 -6.78
CA GLN A 608 -32.92 4.06 -5.45
C GLN A 608 -34.15 4.84 -4.98
N GLU A 609 -34.91 5.44 -5.90
CA GLU A 609 -36.07 6.27 -5.57
C GLU A 609 -37.21 5.42 -5.01
N TYR A 610 -37.28 4.16 -5.46
CA TYR A 610 -38.22 3.18 -4.95
C TYR A 610 -37.87 2.72 -3.52
N GLY A 611 -36.58 2.50 -3.24
CA GLY A 611 -36.11 1.97 -1.96
C GLY A 611 -36.44 0.48 -1.77
N PHE A 612 -36.65 0.06 -0.52
CA PHE A 612 -37.18 -1.27 -0.19
C PHE A 612 -38.53 -1.11 0.51
N VAL A 613 -39.58 -1.69 -0.07
CA VAL A 613 -40.96 -1.49 0.38
C VAL A 613 -41.55 -2.79 0.87
N GLN A 614 -41.98 -2.81 2.14
CA GLN A 614 -42.73 -3.93 2.70
C GLN A 614 -44.07 -4.08 1.95
N ALA A 615 -44.38 -5.31 1.52
CA ALA A 615 -45.69 -5.61 0.97
C ALA A 615 -46.73 -5.47 2.09
N CYS A 616 -47.70 -4.57 1.91
CA CYS A 616 -48.81 -4.47 2.84
C CYS A 616 -49.55 -5.82 2.87
N LYS A 617 -49.86 -6.32 4.07
CA LYS A 617 -50.87 -7.38 4.22
C LYS A 617 -52.18 -6.83 3.67
N PHE A 618 -52.59 -7.30 2.50
CA PHE A 618 -53.93 -7.05 1.96
C PHE A 618 -54.98 -7.79 2.80
#